data_AF-A0A0B7FU16-F1
#
_entry.id   AF-A0A0B7FU16-F1
#
_cell.length_a   1.000
_cell.length_b   1.000
_cell.length_c   1.000
_cell.angle_alpha   90.00
_cell.angle_beta   90.00
_cell.angle_gamma   90.00
#
_symmetry.space_group_name_H-M   'P 1'
#
loop_
_entity.id
_entity.type
_entity.pdbx_description
1 polymer ?
#
loop_
_entity_poly.entity_id
_entity_poly.type
_entity_poly.pdbx_seq_one_letter_code
_entity_poly.pdbx_strand_id
1 'polypeptide(L)'
;MYLVAGATLTAAKAVQSTMFDVSICWDGGRHHAHKAHAAGFCYVADCVLCILQLKRSGPGQKGRPKVGYLDLDLHHGDGVAEAFTSRSPEENDSEDSMAREKVSLSNVLTLSIHHHASGFYPHSTLGGLTKPTTTDPFSLSIPLDRGTSARTYARTWTIIERVLGAFFRWDEQTEDDDSPAYLVVQCGVDGLAGDPYAVWNWDIDIENEGSLGWCVQKVMQWVGAREKHLKVIFLGGGGYNSPNAARAWAYLTSIITGQPLSVQDDIPDHGGFLQYAPSFVLDVPAGNMPDENTEKNLAEIERNYDILIGRIRRAQSA
;
A
#
# COMPACT_ATOMS: atom_id res chain seq x y z
N MET A 1 17.35 -8.60 -10.42
CA MET A 1 17.57 -7.73 -9.24
C MET A 1 17.80 -6.27 -9.62
N TYR A 2 18.84 -5.92 -10.39
CA TYR A 2 19.07 -4.53 -10.84
C TYR A 2 17.93 -3.97 -11.71
N LEU A 3 17.29 -4.83 -12.53
CA LEU A 3 16.14 -4.43 -13.37
C LEU A 3 14.96 -3.94 -12.52
N VAL A 4 14.57 -4.69 -11.49
CA VAL A 4 13.47 -4.32 -10.58
C VAL A 4 13.71 -2.95 -9.94
N ALA A 5 14.88 -2.77 -9.30
CA ALA A 5 15.21 -1.49 -8.67
C ALA A 5 15.31 -0.33 -9.68
N GLY A 6 15.89 -0.59 -10.85
CA GLY A 6 16.01 0.41 -11.92
C GLY A 6 14.66 0.83 -12.48
N ALA A 7 13.74 -0.12 -12.69
CA ALA A 7 12.38 0.12 -13.18
C ALA A 7 11.57 0.93 -12.16
N THR A 8 11.56 0.52 -10.90
CA THR A 8 10.87 1.24 -9.82
C THR A 8 11.42 2.66 -9.63
N LEU A 9 12.75 2.84 -9.67
CA LEU A 9 13.36 4.17 -9.61
C LEU A 9 13.03 5.04 -10.83
N THR A 10 12.87 4.42 -12.01
CA THR A 10 12.46 5.12 -13.23
C THR A 10 11.00 5.57 -13.15
N ALA A 11 10.11 4.72 -12.63
CA ALA A 11 8.72 5.06 -12.34
C ALA A 11 8.62 6.23 -11.34
N ALA A 12 9.39 6.18 -10.25
CA ALA A 12 9.46 7.29 -9.28
C ALA A 12 9.91 8.61 -9.91
N LYS A 13 10.96 8.58 -10.75
CA LYS A 13 11.42 9.78 -11.47
C LYS A 13 10.40 10.28 -12.49
N ALA A 14 9.64 9.39 -13.12
CA ALA A 14 8.61 9.75 -14.08
C ALA A 14 7.52 10.62 -13.42
N VAL A 15 7.05 10.26 -12.22
CA VAL A 15 6.07 11.08 -11.50
C VAL A 15 6.68 12.31 -10.82
N GLN A 16 7.96 12.29 -10.45
CA GLN A 16 8.65 13.51 -10.00
C GLN A 16 8.79 14.55 -11.11
N SER A 17 8.86 14.10 -12.37
CA SER A 17 8.74 14.99 -13.52
C SER A 17 7.31 15.55 -13.64
N THR A 18 7.14 16.68 -14.30
CA THR A 18 5.80 17.23 -14.58
C THR A 18 5.08 16.51 -15.72
N MET A 19 5.64 15.42 -16.27
CA MET A 19 5.08 14.74 -17.45
C MET A 19 3.99 13.73 -17.12
N PHE A 20 4.02 13.14 -15.91
CA PHE A 20 3.10 12.07 -15.53
C PHE A 20 2.61 12.26 -14.10
N ASP A 21 1.32 12.02 -13.88
CA ASP A 21 0.73 11.96 -12.54
C ASP A 21 0.70 10.54 -11.99
N VAL A 22 0.71 9.54 -12.88
CA VAL A 22 0.66 8.12 -12.53
C VAL A 22 1.75 7.34 -13.25
N SER A 23 2.36 6.38 -12.56
CA SER A 23 3.26 5.39 -13.18
C SER A 23 3.00 3.98 -12.64
N ILE A 24 3.35 2.96 -13.41
CA ILE A 24 3.12 1.55 -13.09
C ILE A 24 4.44 0.78 -13.24
N CYS A 25 4.75 -0.08 -12.26
CA CYS A 25 5.86 -1.03 -12.30
C CYS A 25 5.47 -2.35 -11.64
N TRP A 26 4.76 -3.22 -12.37
CA TRP A 26 4.28 -4.51 -11.85
C TRP A 26 5.40 -5.49 -11.45
N ASP A 27 6.61 -5.36 -12.00
CA ASP A 27 7.75 -6.18 -11.56
C ASP A 27 8.38 -5.69 -10.23
N GLY A 28 7.96 -4.52 -9.74
CA GLY A 28 8.38 -3.97 -8.44
C GLY A 28 7.60 -4.56 -7.27
N GLY A 29 7.73 -3.92 -6.10
CA GLY A 29 6.91 -4.26 -4.92
C GLY A 29 7.58 -5.24 -3.95
N ARG A 30 8.91 -5.34 -3.93
CA ARG A 30 9.66 -6.28 -3.07
C ARG A 30 9.77 -5.74 -1.64
N HIS A 31 8.66 -5.81 -0.91
CA HIS A 31 8.46 -5.14 0.38
C HIS A 31 9.11 -5.83 1.61
N HIS A 32 9.62 -7.06 1.47
CA HIS A 32 10.30 -7.81 2.55
C HIS A 32 11.82 -7.65 2.55
N ALA A 33 12.41 -6.93 1.61
CA ALA A 33 13.86 -6.76 1.60
C ALA A 33 14.28 -5.76 2.69
N HIS A 34 15.24 -6.16 3.54
CA HIS A 34 15.77 -5.32 4.62
C HIS A 34 17.12 -4.71 4.22
N LYS A 35 17.61 -3.74 5.01
CA LYS A 35 18.87 -3.03 4.75
C LYS A 35 20.08 -3.95 4.59
N ALA A 36 20.13 -5.03 5.38
CA ALA A 36 21.30 -5.90 5.48
C ALA A 36 21.02 -7.38 5.18
N HIS A 37 19.80 -7.75 4.79
CA HIS A 37 19.47 -9.12 4.41
C HIS A 37 18.26 -9.20 3.47
N ALA A 38 18.22 -10.27 2.67
CA ALA A 38 17.07 -10.62 1.85
C ALA A 38 16.07 -11.45 2.67
N ALA A 39 14.78 -11.28 2.44
CA ALA A 39 13.71 -12.04 3.09
C ALA A 39 12.49 -12.14 2.17
N GLY A 40 11.63 -13.17 2.34
CA GLY A 40 10.37 -13.32 1.60
C GLY A 40 10.48 -13.12 0.07
N PHE A 41 11.43 -13.79 -0.59
CA PHE A 41 11.74 -13.65 -2.03
C PHE A 41 12.23 -12.24 -2.47
N CYS A 42 12.41 -11.30 -1.54
CA CYS A 42 12.82 -9.93 -1.78
C CYS A 42 14.32 -9.76 -1.50
N TYR A 43 15.10 -9.49 -2.55
CA TYR A 43 16.56 -9.32 -2.46
C TYR A 43 17.00 -7.85 -2.44
N VAL A 44 16.22 -6.96 -3.06
CA VAL A 44 16.44 -5.51 -3.06
C VAL A 44 15.14 -4.82 -2.74
N ALA A 45 15.20 -3.88 -1.79
CA ALA A 45 14.06 -3.12 -1.29
C ALA A 45 13.67 -1.99 -2.26
N ASP A 46 13.16 -2.33 -3.44
CA ASP A 46 12.80 -1.35 -4.46
C ASP A 46 11.69 -0.39 -3.98
N CYS A 47 10.76 -0.85 -3.12
CA CYS A 47 9.79 0.02 -2.44
C CYS A 47 10.47 1.11 -1.60
N VAL A 48 11.49 0.73 -0.81
CA VAL A 48 12.26 1.67 0.03
C VAL A 48 13.05 2.65 -0.85
N LEU A 49 13.68 2.15 -1.92
CA LEU A 49 14.40 3.00 -2.87
C LEU A 49 13.45 3.98 -3.58
N CYS A 50 12.24 3.55 -3.91
CA CYS A 50 11.18 4.38 -4.48
C CYS A 50 10.86 5.56 -3.55
N ILE A 51 10.53 5.27 -2.29
CA ILE A 51 10.18 6.27 -1.29
C ILE A 51 11.37 7.23 -1.05
N LEU A 52 12.59 6.71 -0.91
CA LEU A 52 13.79 7.53 -0.76
C LEU A 52 14.03 8.46 -1.97
N GLN A 53 13.73 8.01 -3.19
CA GLN A 53 13.80 8.84 -4.38
C GLN A 53 12.75 9.95 -4.35
N LEU A 54 11.49 9.64 -4.00
CA LEU A 54 10.37 10.59 -3.93
C LEU A 54 10.56 11.66 -2.85
N LYS A 55 11.22 11.32 -1.74
CA LYS A 55 11.58 12.26 -0.67
C LYS A 55 12.58 13.33 -1.09
N ARG A 56 13.30 13.13 -2.20
CA ARG A 56 14.23 14.15 -2.73
C ARG A 56 13.40 15.26 -3.35
N SER A 57 13.64 16.50 -2.94
CA SER A 57 13.06 17.67 -3.60
C SER A 57 13.55 17.74 -5.04
N GLY A 58 12.63 17.81 -5.98
CA GLY A 58 12.92 18.06 -7.39
C GLY A 58 13.30 19.53 -7.64
N PRO A 59 13.90 19.85 -8.81
CA PRO A 59 14.16 21.23 -9.21
C PRO A 59 12.85 22.04 -9.21
N GLY A 60 12.83 23.16 -8.49
CA GLY A 60 11.66 24.05 -8.42
C GLY A 60 10.55 23.62 -7.46
N GLN A 61 10.68 22.48 -6.77
CA GLN A 61 9.72 22.08 -5.72
C GLN A 61 9.96 22.87 -4.44
N LYS A 62 8.90 23.48 -3.91
CA LYS A 62 8.88 24.08 -2.57
C LYS A 62 8.39 23.06 -1.56
N GLY A 63 8.83 23.18 -0.31
CA GLY A 63 8.44 22.26 0.75
C GLY A 63 9.15 20.90 0.70
N ARG A 64 8.86 20.08 1.71
CA ARG A 64 9.44 18.73 1.82
C ARG A 64 8.39 17.73 1.32
N PRO A 65 8.69 16.88 0.32
CA PRO A 65 7.73 15.91 -0.19
C PRO A 65 7.12 15.04 0.90
N LYS A 66 5.81 14.84 0.84
CA LYS A 66 5.08 13.84 1.65
C LYS A 66 4.88 12.58 0.81
N VAL A 67 5.29 11.45 1.36
CA VAL A 67 5.20 10.15 0.67
C VAL A 67 4.38 9.19 1.50
N GLY A 68 3.21 8.80 1.01
CA GLY A 68 2.44 7.69 1.54
C GLY A 68 2.85 6.39 0.85
N TYR A 69 2.92 5.30 1.61
CA TYR A 69 3.06 3.94 1.12
C TYR A 69 1.85 3.14 1.61
N LEU A 70 1.03 2.69 0.67
CA LEU A 70 -0.13 1.84 0.93
C LEU A 70 0.18 0.43 0.43
N ASP A 71 0.17 -0.54 1.33
CA ASP A 71 0.46 -1.95 1.04
C ASP A 71 -0.82 -2.78 1.09
N LEU A 72 -1.18 -3.39 -0.05
CA LEU A 72 -2.37 -4.23 -0.21
C LEU A 72 -2.02 -5.72 -0.35
N ASP A 73 -0.74 -6.09 -0.23
CA ASP A 73 -0.29 -7.48 -0.23
C ASP A 73 -0.89 -8.28 0.93
N LEU A 74 -1.03 -9.58 0.75
CA LEU A 74 -1.44 -10.47 1.83
C LEU A 74 -0.48 -10.41 3.03
N HIS A 75 0.81 -10.21 2.76
CA HIS A 75 1.86 -10.20 3.77
C HIS A 75 2.16 -8.80 4.27
N HIS A 76 2.52 -8.68 5.55
CA HIS A 76 2.93 -7.38 6.10
C HIS A 76 4.19 -6.87 5.40
N GLY A 77 4.15 -5.63 4.91
CA GLY A 77 5.31 -4.93 4.30
C GLY A 77 6.39 -4.51 5.30
N ASP A 78 6.91 -5.49 6.05
CA ASP A 78 7.84 -5.32 7.17
C ASP A 78 9.16 -4.62 6.81
N GLY A 79 9.75 -4.93 5.66
CA GLY A 79 10.98 -4.27 5.20
C GLY A 79 10.78 -2.78 4.95
N VAL A 80 9.61 -2.39 4.44
CA VAL A 80 9.25 -0.97 4.23
C VAL A 80 8.93 -0.29 5.57
N ALA A 81 8.14 -0.95 6.44
CA ALA A 81 7.81 -0.43 7.76
C ALA A 81 9.08 -0.21 8.62
N GLU A 82 10.00 -1.19 8.68
CA GLU A 82 11.25 -1.08 9.43
C GLU A 82 12.14 0.05 8.90
N ALA A 83 12.16 0.28 7.58
CA ALA A 83 12.99 1.31 6.97
C ALA A 83 12.56 2.74 7.33
N PHE A 84 11.28 2.95 7.64
CA PHE A 84 10.71 4.28 7.88
C PHE A 84 10.13 4.49 9.29
N THR A 85 10.06 3.45 10.11
CA THR A 85 9.63 3.61 11.50
C THR A 85 10.59 4.46 12.31
N SER A 86 10.04 5.35 13.13
CA SER A 86 10.84 6.16 14.05
C SER A 86 11.40 5.27 15.17
N ARG A 87 12.71 5.06 15.18
CA ARG A 87 13.38 4.38 16.30
C ARG A 87 13.35 5.27 17.54
N SER A 88 13.11 4.67 18.70
CA SER A 88 13.30 5.35 19.98
C SER A 88 14.76 5.76 20.14
N PRO A 89 15.07 6.86 20.86
CA PRO A 89 16.45 7.29 21.13
C PRO A 89 17.31 6.26 21.87
N GLU A 90 16.72 5.18 22.41
CA GLU A 90 17.42 4.18 23.23
C GLU A 90 18.36 3.25 22.45
N GLU A 91 18.28 3.22 21.10
CA GLU A 91 19.23 2.43 20.29
C GLU A 91 20.46 3.22 19.81
N ASN A 92 20.52 4.54 20.07
CA ASN A 92 21.73 5.32 19.86
C ASN A 92 22.36 5.59 21.21
N ASP A 93 23.34 4.77 21.59
CA ASP A 93 24.30 5.03 22.67
C ASP A 93 25.14 6.29 22.35
N SER A 94 24.51 7.46 22.48
CA SER A 94 25.19 8.73 22.65
C SER A 94 24.50 9.43 23.80
N GLU A 95 25.16 9.41 24.95
CA GLU A 95 24.81 10.08 26.20
C GLU A 95 24.75 11.60 26.00
N ASP A 96 23.71 12.12 25.34
CA ASP A 96 23.30 13.48 25.59
C ASP A 96 21.85 13.72 25.20
N SER A 97 21.07 14.06 26.23
CA SER A 97 19.95 14.98 26.24
C SER A 97 18.63 14.41 26.74
N MET A 98 18.19 15.01 27.85
CA MET A 98 16.79 15.13 28.21
C MET A 98 16.03 15.86 27.10
N ALA A 99 15.65 15.15 26.04
CA ALA A 99 14.82 15.67 24.97
C ALA A 99 13.38 15.22 25.21
N ARG A 100 12.51 16.20 25.47
CA ARG A 100 11.05 16.12 25.35
C ARG A 100 10.66 15.23 24.19
N GLU A 101 9.58 14.46 24.36
CA GLU A 101 8.83 13.68 23.37
C GLU A 101 8.64 14.44 22.05
N LYS A 102 9.70 14.49 21.24
CA LYS A 102 9.70 15.16 19.94
C LYS A 102 9.24 14.08 18.99
N VAL A 103 7.93 14.01 18.80
CA VAL A 103 7.34 13.22 17.71
C VAL A 103 8.12 13.61 16.45
N SER A 104 8.89 12.67 15.92
CA SER A 104 9.62 12.89 14.68
C SER A 104 8.58 13.19 13.61
N LEU A 105 8.59 14.41 13.08
CA LEU A 105 7.74 14.81 11.96
C LEU A 105 8.20 14.01 10.73
N SER A 106 7.66 12.81 10.57
CA SER A 106 7.92 11.99 9.40
C SER A 106 7.08 12.51 8.24
N ASN A 107 7.76 12.78 7.13
CA ASN A 107 7.09 13.01 5.84
C ASN A 107 6.88 11.70 5.06
N VAL A 108 7.00 10.55 5.75
CA VAL A 108 6.69 9.24 5.21
C VAL A 108 5.65 8.58 6.10
N LEU A 109 4.58 8.10 5.49
CA LEU A 109 3.58 7.25 6.12
C LEU A 109 3.66 5.86 5.48
N THR A 110 3.75 4.80 6.28
CA THR A 110 3.58 3.43 5.80
C THR A 110 2.30 2.87 6.40
N LEU A 111 1.38 2.40 5.57
CA LEU A 111 0.13 1.76 5.98
C LEU A 111 0.01 0.42 5.26
N SER A 112 0.01 -0.67 6.01
CA SER A 112 -0.14 -2.02 5.46
C SER A 112 -1.39 -2.69 6.00
N ILE A 113 -2.13 -3.34 5.11
CA ILE A 113 -3.29 -4.17 5.40
C ILE A 113 -2.93 -5.58 4.99
N HIS A 114 -2.93 -6.53 5.92
CA HIS A 114 -2.34 -7.86 5.69
C HIS A 114 -2.94 -8.90 6.63
N HIS A 115 -2.73 -10.18 6.33
CA HIS A 115 -3.03 -11.24 7.27
C HIS A 115 -2.00 -11.28 8.39
N HIS A 116 -2.46 -11.43 9.63
CA HIS A 116 -1.57 -11.57 10.77
C HIS A 116 -2.07 -12.66 11.72
N ALA A 117 -1.31 -13.75 11.81
CA ALA A 117 -1.56 -14.86 12.73
C ALA A 117 -0.24 -15.46 13.22
N SER A 118 -0.30 -16.19 14.33
CA SER A 118 0.85 -16.93 14.84
C SER A 118 1.35 -17.94 13.79
N GLY A 119 2.61 -17.82 13.39
CA GLY A 119 3.23 -18.68 12.38
C GLY A 119 3.01 -18.25 10.93
N PHE A 120 2.25 -17.18 10.67
CA PHE A 120 2.15 -16.57 9.35
C PHE A 120 3.33 -15.60 9.12
N TYR A 121 3.88 -15.60 7.91
CA TYR A 121 5.02 -14.74 7.55
C TYR A 121 4.54 -13.31 7.25
N PRO A 122 5.33 -12.26 7.55
CA PRO A 122 6.58 -12.25 8.30
C PRO A 122 6.38 -12.18 9.82
N HIS A 123 7.41 -12.59 10.56
CA HIS A 123 7.45 -12.42 12.02
C HIS A 123 7.95 -11.02 12.37
N SER A 124 7.08 -10.01 12.24
CA SER A 124 7.40 -8.61 12.53
C SER A 124 6.63 -8.10 13.76
N THR A 125 7.32 -7.40 14.66
CA THR A 125 6.68 -6.72 15.80
C THR A 125 5.79 -5.55 15.37
N LEU A 126 5.99 -5.05 14.13
CA LEU A 126 5.19 -3.98 13.52
C LEU A 126 3.95 -4.51 12.79
N GLY A 127 3.82 -5.83 12.60
CA GLY A 127 2.67 -6.43 11.92
C GLY A 127 1.40 -6.50 12.78
N GLY A 128 1.50 -6.38 14.11
CA GLY A 128 0.32 -6.32 14.97
C GLY A 128 -0.47 -5.01 14.82
N LEU A 129 -1.73 -5.00 15.27
CA LEU A 129 -2.60 -3.83 15.24
C LEU A 129 -1.91 -2.64 15.91
N THR A 130 -1.73 -1.55 15.17
CA THR A 130 -1.09 -0.35 15.69
C THR A 130 -1.84 0.17 16.91
N LYS A 131 -1.13 0.27 18.03
CA LYS A 131 -1.70 0.74 19.28
C LYS A 131 -1.88 2.26 19.25
N PRO A 132 -2.97 2.81 19.80
CA PRO A 132 -3.17 4.26 19.91
C PRO A 132 -2.05 5.01 20.64
N THR A 133 -1.30 4.31 21.49
CA THR A 133 -0.17 4.81 22.27
C THR A 133 1.20 4.68 21.59
N THR A 134 1.25 4.24 20.31
CA THR A 134 2.52 4.13 19.56
C THR A 134 3.35 5.40 19.63
N THR A 135 4.68 5.29 19.74
CA THR A 135 5.59 6.44 19.65
C THR A 135 5.66 7.00 18.24
N ASP A 136 5.42 6.17 17.23
CA ASP A 136 5.41 6.53 15.82
C ASP A 136 3.99 6.43 15.24
N PRO A 137 3.29 7.57 15.02
CA PRO A 137 1.96 7.57 14.43
C PRO A 137 1.97 7.43 12.90
N PHE A 138 3.14 7.22 12.27
CA PHE A 138 3.25 7.14 10.81
C PHE A 138 3.58 5.74 10.27
N SER A 139 3.86 4.77 11.15
CA SER A 139 4.05 3.36 10.79
C SER A 139 2.86 2.55 11.26
N LEU A 140 1.95 2.25 10.34
CA LEU A 140 0.61 1.75 10.61
C LEU A 140 0.40 0.36 10.02
N SER A 141 -0.23 -0.50 10.81
CA SER A 141 -0.61 -1.87 10.48
C SER A 141 -2.09 -2.11 10.79
N ILE A 142 -2.80 -2.69 9.82
CA ILE A 142 -4.14 -3.22 9.97
C ILE A 142 -4.09 -4.74 9.75
N PRO A 143 -3.96 -5.54 10.82
CA PRO A 143 -4.02 -6.99 10.71
C PRO A 143 -5.47 -7.45 10.48
N LEU A 144 -5.65 -8.36 9.54
CA LEU A 144 -6.92 -9.02 9.27
C LEU A 144 -6.81 -10.54 9.43
N ASP A 145 -7.93 -11.16 9.76
CA ASP A 145 -8.07 -12.60 9.93
C ASP A 145 -8.27 -13.32 8.58
N ARG A 146 -8.33 -14.65 8.59
CA ARG A 146 -8.50 -15.46 7.38
C ARG A 146 -9.85 -15.16 6.70
N GLY A 147 -9.90 -15.39 5.39
CA GLY A 147 -11.11 -15.23 4.60
C GLY A 147 -11.54 -13.80 4.38
N THR A 148 -10.67 -12.81 4.62
CA THR A 148 -10.93 -11.40 4.30
C THR A 148 -11.52 -11.29 2.90
N SER A 149 -12.73 -10.73 2.86
CA SER A 149 -13.53 -10.53 1.65
C SER A 149 -13.56 -9.06 1.24
N ALA A 150 -14.11 -8.77 0.05
CA ALA A 150 -14.36 -7.40 -0.39
C ALA A 150 -15.15 -6.57 0.64
N ARG A 151 -16.16 -7.17 1.31
CA ARG A 151 -16.91 -6.50 2.38
C ARG A 151 -16.00 -6.01 3.51
N THR A 152 -15.09 -6.86 3.98
CA THR A 152 -14.15 -6.51 5.05
C THR A 152 -13.18 -5.42 4.59
N TYR A 153 -12.69 -5.51 3.35
CA TYR A 153 -11.85 -4.47 2.75
C TYR A 153 -12.59 -3.13 2.58
N ALA A 154 -13.86 -3.13 2.16
CA ALA A 154 -14.67 -1.91 2.04
C ALA A 154 -14.75 -1.16 3.37
N ARG A 155 -14.96 -1.90 4.47
CA ARG A 155 -14.98 -1.33 5.82
C ARG A 155 -13.61 -0.75 6.21
N THR A 156 -12.54 -1.53 6.03
CA THR A 156 -11.17 -1.08 6.30
C THR A 156 -10.76 0.12 5.41
N TRP A 157 -11.30 0.22 4.20
CA TRP A 157 -10.99 1.31 3.28
C TRP A 157 -11.38 2.69 3.82
N THR A 158 -12.47 2.76 4.60
CA THR A 158 -12.86 4.01 5.27
C THR A 158 -11.76 4.53 6.21
N ILE A 159 -10.99 3.62 6.82
CA ILE A 159 -9.84 3.96 7.67
C ILE A 159 -8.69 4.45 6.80
N ILE A 160 -8.39 3.76 5.70
CA ILE A 160 -7.32 4.11 4.75
C ILE A 160 -7.53 5.54 4.23
N GLU A 161 -8.74 5.86 3.77
CA GLU A 161 -9.10 7.20 3.27
C GLU A 161 -8.88 8.28 4.32
N ARG A 162 -9.31 8.04 5.56
CA ARG A 162 -9.18 9.02 6.66
C ARG A 162 -7.74 9.19 7.12
N VAL A 163 -6.95 8.10 7.12
CA VAL A 163 -5.52 8.14 7.45
C VAL A 163 -4.75 8.93 6.39
N LEU A 164 -4.93 8.62 5.11
CA LEU A 164 -4.28 9.34 4.02
C LEU A 164 -4.76 10.80 3.96
N GLY A 165 -6.05 11.05 4.21
CA GLY A 165 -6.60 12.40 4.31
C GLY A 165 -5.99 13.23 5.44
N ALA A 166 -5.78 12.63 6.61
CA ALA A 166 -5.07 13.26 7.71
C ALA A 166 -3.60 13.53 7.39
N PHE A 167 -2.91 12.57 6.75
CA PHE A 167 -1.49 12.69 6.44
C PHE A 167 -1.21 13.74 5.35
N PHE A 168 -1.96 13.70 4.25
CA PHE A 168 -1.83 14.66 3.15
C PHE A 168 -2.54 15.99 3.42
N ARG A 169 -3.33 16.09 4.50
CA ARG A 169 -4.17 17.25 4.86
C ARG A 169 -5.15 17.59 3.74
N TRP A 170 -5.92 16.60 3.30
CA TRP A 170 -6.90 16.77 2.23
C TRP A 170 -8.07 17.69 2.59
N ASP A 171 -8.40 17.80 3.88
CA ASP A 171 -9.54 18.58 4.38
C ASP A 171 -9.17 20.06 4.62
N GLU A 172 -7.92 20.45 4.44
CA GLU A 172 -7.41 21.77 4.80
C GLU A 172 -7.05 22.56 3.53
N GLN A 173 -7.82 23.60 3.24
CA GLN A 173 -7.44 24.65 2.29
C GLN A 173 -6.17 25.33 2.82
N THR A 174 -5.04 24.87 2.33
CA THR A 174 -3.73 25.38 2.72
C THR A 174 -3.14 26.05 1.50
N GLU A 175 -3.46 27.33 1.34
CA GLU A 175 -2.89 28.18 0.27
C GLU A 175 -1.34 28.23 0.32
N ASP A 176 -0.74 27.79 1.44
CA ASP A 176 0.71 27.86 1.71
C ASP A 176 1.47 26.51 1.68
N ASP A 177 0.80 25.34 1.52
CA ASP A 177 1.48 24.03 1.49
C ASP A 177 1.69 23.51 0.06
N ASP A 178 2.70 24.06 -0.61
CA ASP A 178 3.18 23.64 -1.94
C ASP A 178 3.93 22.29 -1.94
N SER A 179 3.95 21.54 -0.82
CA SER A 179 4.71 20.30 -0.70
C SER A 179 4.18 19.22 -1.66
N PRO A 180 5.03 18.60 -2.49
CA PRO A 180 4.62 17.50 -3.35
C PRO A 180 4.04 16.32 -2.55
N ALA A 181 2.92 15.78 -3.02
CA ALA A 181 2.28 14.60 -2.44
C ALA A 181 2.44 13.40 -3.38
N TYR A 182 3.07 12.34 -2.87
CA TYR A 182 3.23 11.09 -3.59
C TYR A 182 2.58 9.94 -2.81
N LEU A 183 1.91 9.05 -3.51
CA LEU A 183 1.40 7.79 -2.96
C LEU A 183 1.99 6.63 -3.76
N VAL A 184 2.72 5.74 -3.08
CA VAL A 184 3.15 4.46 -3.62
C VAL A 184 2.14 3.42 -3.17
N VAL A 185 1.51 2.73 -4.10
CA VAL A 185 0.57 1.65 -3.83
C VAL A 185 1.19 0.34 -4.27
N GLN A 186 1.43 -0.56 -3.31
CA GLN A 186 1.83 -1.93 -3.59
C GLN A 186 0.53 -2.72 -3.83
N CYS A 187 0.46 -3.40 -4.98
CA CYS A 187 -0.68 -4.18 -5.42
C CYS A 187 -0.31 -5.66 -5.52
N GLY A 188 0.12 -6.25 -4.39
CA GLY A 188 0.21 -7.68 -4.20
C GLY A 188 -1.15 -8.32 -4.44
N VAL A 189 -1.13 -9.47 -5.12
CA VAL A 189 -2.32 -10.20 -5.58
C VAL A 189 -2.40 -11.60 -5.01
N ASP A 190 -1.55 -11.91 -4.02
CA ASP A 190 -1.56 -13.16 -3.25
C ASP A 190 -2.70 -13.25 -2.22
N GLY A 191 -3.40 -12.14 -1.98
CA GLY A 191 -4.66 -12.10 -1.26
C GLY A 191 -5.89 -12.57 -2.07
N LEU A 192 -5.74 -12.71 -3.40
CA LEU A 192 -6.84 -13.10 -4.27
C LEU A 192 -7.26 -14.56 -4.05
N ALA A 193 -8.54 -14.83 -4.25
CA ALA A 193 -9.05 -16.18 -4.27
C ALA A 193 -8.32 -17.04 -5.32
N GLY A 194 -7.97 -18.27 -4.93
CA GLY A 194 -7.22 -19.20 -5.77
C GLY A 194 -5.70 -19.03 -5.78
N ASP A 195 -5.15 -18.09 -5.00
CA ASP A 195 -3.72 -18.08 -4.69
C ASP A 195 -3.32 -19.31 -3.85
N PRO A 196 -2.15 -19.95 -4.09
CA PRO A 196 -1.65 -21.08 -3.32
C PRO A 196 -1.55 -20.87 -1.80
N TYR A 197 -1.40 -19.62 -1.32
CA TYR A 197 -1.41 -19.35 0.12
C TYR A 197 -2.77 -19.63 0.74
N ALA A 198 -3.87 -19.45 -0.01
CA ALA A 198 -5.24 -19.77 0.39
C ALA A 198 -5.62 -19.23 1.79
N VAL A 199 -5.33 -17.94 2.02
CA VAL A 199 -5.57 -17.26 3.30
C VAL A 199 -6.75 -16.30 3.22
N TRP A 200 -6.85 -15.51 2.15
CA TRP A 200 -7.91 -14.54 1.92
C TRP A 200 -8.85 -14.97 0.80
N ASN A 201 -9.94 -14.23 0.64
CA ASN A 201 -11.01 -14.52 -0.30
C ASN A 201 -11.36 -13.30 -1.14
N TRP A 202 -10.33 -12.62 -1.65
CA TRP A 202 -10.48 -11.35 -2.33
C TRP A 202 -10.69 -11.53 -3.84
N ASP A 203 -11.46 -10.64 -4.44
CA ASP A 203 -11.75 -10.61 -5.87
C ASP A 203 -11.27 -9.31 -6.51
N ILE A 204 -11.30 -9.25 -7.84
CA ILE A 204 -10.84 -8.08 -8.59
C ILE A 204 -11.98 -7.21 -9.12
N ASP A 205 -13.25 -7.65 -9.07
CA ASP A 205 -14.33 -6.99 -9.80
C ASP A 205 -14.64 -5.59 -9.23
N ILE A 206 -14.52 -4.56 -10.07
CA ILE A 206 -14.65 -3.16 -9.65
C ILE A 206 -16.08 -2.84 -9.16
N GLU A 207 -17.07 -3.60 -9.62
CA GLU A 207 -18.46 -3.47 -9.23
C GLU A 207 -18.72 -3.99 -7.80
N ASN A 208 -17.83 -4.83 -7.27
CA ASN A 208 -17.89 -5.31 -5.91
C ASN A 208 -17.16 -4.35 -4.96
N GLU A 209 -17.92 -3.67 -4.09
CA GLU A 209 -17.37 -2.69 -3.16
C GLU A 209 -16.32 -3.33 -2.23
N GLY A 210 -15.11 -2.77 -2.25
CA GLY A 210 -13.96 -3.26 -1.49
C GLY A 210 -13.14 -4.36 -2.17
N SER A 211 -13.43 -4.72 -3.42
CA SER A 211 -12.52 -5.54 -4.23
C SER A 211 -11.20 -4.82 -4.53
N LEU A 212 -10.20 -5.55 -5.01
CA LEU A 212 -8.92 -4.95 -5.40
C LEU A 212 -9.09 -3.92 -6.54
N GLY A 213 -9.95 -4.20 -7.52
CA GLY A 213 -10.26 -3.26 -8.60
C GLY A 213 -10.93 -1.98 -8.08
N TRP A 214 -11.89 -2.12 -7.16
CA TRP A 214 -12.54 -0.99 -6.51
C TRP A 214 -11.55 -0.14 -5.70
N CYS A 215 -10.65 -0.77 -4.95
CA CYS A 215 -9.59 -0.09 -4.20
C CYS A 215 -8.69 0.76 -5.12
N VAL A 216 -8.25 0.19 -6.25
CA VAL A 216 -7.44 0.93 -7.24
C VAL A 216 -8.25 2.06 -7.88
N GLN A 217 -9.54 1.86 -8.16
CA GLN A 217 -10.43 2.92 -8.65
C GLN A 217 -10.52 4.09 -7.66
N LYS A 218 -10.65 3.80 -6.35
CA LYS A 218 -10.66 4.82 -5.30
C LYS A 218 -9.36 5.60 -5.25
N VAL A 219 -8.22 4.94 -5.37
CA VAL A 219 -6.91 5.63 -5.47
C VAL A 219 -6.88 6.56 -6.68
N MET A 220 -7.34 6.09 -7.84
CA MET A 220 -7.39 6.91 -9.06
C MET A 220 -8.31 8.12 -8.94
N GLN A 221 -9.40 8.02 -8.17
CA GLN A 221 -10.27 9.17 -7.85
C GLN A 221 -9.56 10.25 -7.03
N TRP A 222 -8.44 9.96 -6.36
CA TRP A 222 -7.65 10.97 -5.64
C TRP A 222 -6.63 11.66 -6.53
N VAL A 223 -6.27 11.08 -7.68
CA VAL A 223 -5.34 11.68 -8.65
C VAL A 223 -6.03 12.86 -9.31
N GLY A 224 -5.43 14.05 -9.22
CA GLY A 224 -5.93 15.27 -9.86
C GLY A 224 -7.23 15.87 -9.27
N ALA A 225 -7.96 15.15 -8.43
CA ALA A 225 -9.21 15.63 -7.81
C ALA A 225 -8.99 16.57 -6.60
N ARG A 226 -7.73 16.72 -6.14
CA ARG A 226 -7.40 17.48 -4.93
C ARG A 226 -6.40 18.58 -5.25
N GLU A 227 -6.49 19.71 -4.55
CA GLU A 227 -5.64 20.90 -4.75
C GLU A 227 -4.14 20.53 -4.74
N LYS A 228 -3.76 19.62 -3.84
CA LYS A 228 -2.46 18.94 -3.85
C LYS A 228 -2.51 17.86 -4.92
N HIS A 229 -1.94 18.15 -6.10
CA HIS A 229 -1.84 17.25 -7.25
C HIS A 229 -1.14 15.95 -6.86
N LEU A 230 -1.91 15.00 -6.31
CA LEU A 230 -1.41 13.72 -5.79
C LEU A 230 -0.92 12.89 -6.96
N LYS A 231 0.34 12.48 -6.87
CA LYS A 231 0.96 11.61 -7.86
C LYS A 231 1.12 10.21 -7.32
N VAL A 232 0.83 9.21 -8.16
CA VAL A 232 0.69 7.83 -7.72
C VAL A 232 1.64 6.90 -8.47
N ILE A 233 2.26 5.96 -7.76
CA ILE A 233 3.05 4.88 -8.35
C ILE A 233 2.42 3.56 -7.92
N PHE A 234 2.02 2.75 -8.89
CA PHE A 234 1.56 1.39 -8.65
C PHE A 234 2.70 0.40 -8.83
N LEU A 235 2.92 -0.45 -7.83
CA LEU A 235 3.88 -1.55 -7.86
C LEU A 235 3.15 -2.88 -7.83
N GLY A 236 3.81 -3.96 -8.25
CA GLY A 236 3.30 -5.32 -8.05
C GLY A 236 3.49 -5.79 -6.61
N GLY A 237 3.87 -7.05 -6.44
CA GLY A 237 3.99 -7.67 -5.11
C GLY A 237 4.03 -9.19 -5.17
N GLY A 238 3.54 -9.84 -4.11
CA GLY A 238 3.22 -11.26 -4.11
C GLY A 238 2.09 -11.59 -5.10
N GLY A 239 2.00 -12.86 -5.49
CA GLY A 239 1.05 -13.36 -6.48
C GLY A 239 1.52 -14.67 -7.08
N TYR A 240 1.07 -15.78 -6.51
CA TYR A 240 1.68 -17.09 -6.73
C TYR A 240 0.81 -18.03 -7.57
N ASN A 241 -0.41 -17.62 -7.89
CA ASN A 241 -1.15 -18.10 -9.05
C ASN A 241 -0.85 -17.21 -10.26
N SER A 242 0.10 -17.61 -11.12
CA SER A 242 0.57 -16.76 -12.23
C SER A 242 -0.54 -16.30 -13.20
N PRO A 243 -1.50 -17.16 -13.63
CA PRO A 243 -2.63 -16.70 -14.44
C PRO A 243 -3.49 -15.65 -13.74
N ASN A 244 -3.81 -15.83 -12.45
CA ASN A 244 -4.61 -14.85 -11.70
C ASN A 244 -3.84 -13.54 -11.46
N ALA A 245 -2.54 -13.61 -11.21
CA ALA A 245 -1.71 -12.42 -11.10
C ALA A 245 -1.68 -11.62 -12.42
N ALA A 246 -1.56 -12.31 -13.55
CA ALA A 246 -1.62 -11.69 -14.87
C ALA A 246 -3.01 -11.08 -15.17
N ARG A 247 -4.10 -11.78 -14.82
CA ARG A 247 -5.47 -11.24 -14.90
C ARG A 247 -5.61 -9.96 -14.09
N ALA A 248 -5.23 -10.01 -12.82
CA ALA A 248 -5.36 -8.90 -11.89
C ALA A 248 -4.59 -7.68 -12.38
N TRP A 249 -3.29 -7.79 -12.66
CA TRP A 249 -2.51 -6.62 -13.09
C TRP A 249 -2.90 -6.08 -14.47
N ALA A 250 -3.37 -6.92 -15.39
CA ALA A 250 -3.95 -6.46 -16.66
C ALA A 250 -5.25 -5.67 -16.41
N TYR A 251 -6.14 -6.21 -15.58
CA TYR A 251 -7.38 -5.56 -15.19
C TYR A 251 -7.15 -4.23 -14.48
N LEU A 252 -6.25 -4.19 -13.49
CA LEU A 252 -5.87 -2.97 -12.78
C LEU A 252 -5.27 -1.91 -13.71
N THR A 253 -4.47 -2.33 -14.70
CA THR A 253 -3.95 -1.43 -15.73
C THR A 253 -5.09 -0.76 -16.50
N SER A 254 -6.14 -1.51 -16.85
CA SER A 254 -7.31 -0.97 -17.55
C SER A 254 -8.01 0.13 -16.72
N ILE A 255 -8.16 -0.09 -15.41
CA ILE A 255 -8.72 0.89 -14.46
C ILE A 255 -7.84 2.13 -14.39
N ILE A 256 -6.52 1.95 -14.22
CA ILE A 256 -5.55 3.06 -14.08
C ILE A 256 -5.50 3.91 -15.35
N THR A 257 -5.66 3.31 -16.53
CA THR A 257 -5.72 4.04 -17.80
C THR A 257 -7.08 4.70 -18.09
N GLY A 258 -8.07 4.53 -17.21
CA GLY A 258 -9.40 5.11 -17.34
C GLY A 258 -10.29 4.42 -18.38
N GLN A 259 -9.96 3.19 -18.77
CA GLN A 259 -10.72 2.36 -19.71
C GLN A 259 -10.91 0.96 -19.09
N PRO A 260 -11.71 0.84 -18.01
CA PRO A 260 -11.89 -0.42 -17.32
C PRO A 260 -12.46 -1.47 -18.27
N LEU A 261 -11.77 -2.62 -18.36
CA LEU A 261 -12.27 -3.80 -19.06
C LEU A 261 -13.42 -4.44 -18.27
N SER A 262 -14.18 -5.33 -18.90
CA SER A 262 -15.09 -6.20 -18.16
C SER A 262 -14.31 -7.40 -17.61
N VAL A 263 -14.64 -7.84 -16.38
CA VAL A 263 -14.11 -9.12 -15.87
C VAL A 263 -14.55 -10.32 -16.73
N GLN A 264 -15.63 -10.17 -17.50
CA GLN A 264 -16.11 -11.20 -18.44
C GLN A 264 -15.47 -11.11 -19.83
N ASP A 265 -14.55 -10.16 -20.07
CA ASP A 265 -13.84 -10.08 -21.34
C ASP A 265 -12.95 -11.31 -21.57
N ASP A 266 -12.93 -11.79 -22.81
CA ASP A 266 -12.09 -12.90 -23.24
C ASP A 266 -10.60 -12.51 -23.18
N ILE A 267 -9.77 -13.44 -22.71
CA ILE A 267 -8.32 -13.30 -22.74
C ILE A 267 -7.86 -13.38 -24.22
N PRO A 268 -7.12 -12.39 -24.74
CA PRO A 268 -6.60 -12.46 -26.10
C PRO A 268 -5.61 -13.62 -26.29
N ASP A 269 -5.54 -14.15 -27.52
CA ASP A 269 -4.59 -15.21 -27.83
C ASP A 269 -3.13 -14.73 -27.70
N HIS A 270 -2.31 -15.54 -27.03
CA HIS A 270 -0.89 -15.29 -26.76
C HIS A 270 -0.22 -16.58 -26.25
N GLY A 271 1.10 -16.57 -26.09
CA GLY A 271 1.86 -17.77 -25.70
C GLY A 271 1.46 -18.40 -24.36
N GLY A 272 0.79 -17.66 -23.46
CA GLY A 272 0.29 -18.16 -22.18
C GLY A 272 -1.18 -18.59 -22.18
N PHE A 273 -1.88 -18.54 -23.31
CA PHE A 273 -3.36 -18.58 -23.37
C PHE A 273 -3.98 -19.80 -22.68
N LEU A 274 -3.37 -20.98 -22.86
CA LEU A 274 -3.87 -22.22 -22.26
C LEU A 274 -3.82 -22.24 -20.73
N GLN A 275 -3.03 -21.37 -20.09
CA GLN A 275 -2.96 -21.27 -18.63
C GLN A 275 -4.21 -20.61 -18.02
N TYR A 276 -5.04 -19.95 -18.83
CA TYR A 276 -6.26 -19.27 -18.41
C TYR A 276 -7.49 -20.19 -18.41
N ALA A 277 -7.32 -21.48 -18.70
CA ALA A 277 -8.37 -22.48 -18.58
C ALA A 277 -8.95 -22.54 -17.14
N PRO A 278 -10.20 -22.96 -16.97
CA PRO A 278 -11.14 -23.36 -18.03
C PRO A 278 -11.93 -22.20 -18.64
N SER A 279 -11.90 -21.02 -18.01
CA SER A 279 -12.82 -19.93 -18.35
C SER A 279 -12.34 -19.08 -19.52
N PHE A 280 -11.02 -18.87 -19.65
CA PHE A 280 -10.42 -17.97 -20.65
C PHE A 280 -10.92 -16.53 -20.59
N VAL A 281 -11.50 -16.11 -19.46
CA VAL A 281 -11.90 -14.72 -19.18
C VAL A 281 -10.98 -14.06 -18.16
N LEU A 282 -11.10 -12.75 -18.04
CA LEU A 282 -10.29 -11.90 -17.16
C LEU A 282 -10.62 -12.06 -15.66
N ASP A 283 -11.78 -12.61 -15.32
CA ASP A 283 -12.29 -12.70 -13.96
C ASP A 283 -11.39 -13.49 -12.98
N VAL A 284 -11.34 -13.00 -11.74
CA VAL A 284 -10.82 -13.70 -10.56
C VAL A 284 -11.86 -13.52 -9.46
N PRO A 285 -12.90 -14.38 -9.43
CA PRO A 285 -14.01 -14.23 -8.51
C PRO A 285 -13.64 -14.70 -7.10
N ALA A 286 -14.34 -14.19 -6.11
CA ALA A 286 -14.23 -14.69 -4.74
C ALA A 286 -14.64 -16.17 -4.67
N GLY A 287 -13.97 -16.93 -3.81
CA GLY A 287 -14.33 -18.29 -3.47
C GLY A 287 -15.36 -18.37 -2.35
N ASN A 288 -15.51 -19.57 -1.77
CA ASN A 288 -16.47 -19.86 -0.69
C ASN A 288 -15.83 -19.85 0.71
N MET A 289 -14.66 -19.24 0.88
CA MET A 289 -13.99 -19.19 2.18
C MET A 289 -14.78 -18.28 3.15
N PRO A 290 -15.13 -18.76 4.35
CA PRO A 290 -15.77 -17.92 5.36
C PRO A 290 -14.86 -16.80 5.83
N ASP A 291 -15.42 -15.61 5.99
CA ASP A 291 -14.70 -14.45 6.53
C ASP A 291 -14.65 -14.54 8.07
N GLU A 292 -13.46 -14.69 8.63
CA GLU A 292 -13.24 -14.84 10.07
C GLU A 292 -13.09 -13.47 10.79
N ASN A 293 -13.12 -12.36 10.05
CA ASN A 293 -13.02 -11.01 10.60
C ASN A 293 -14.31 -10.63 11.33
N THR A 294 -14.32 -10.80 12.65
CA THR A 294 -15.52 -10.52 13.46
C THR A 294 -15.80 -9.02 13.60
N GLU A 295 -17.07 -8.67 13.77
CA GLU A 295 -17.51 -7.30 14.08
C GLU A 295 -16.77 -6.67 15.26
N LYS A 296 -16.44 -7.48 16.28
CA LYS A 296 -15.69 -7.04 17.45
C LYS A 296 -14.26 -6.63 17.06
N ASN A 297 -13.58 -7.43 16.25
CA ASN A 297 -12.20 -7.17 15.81
C ASN A 297 -12.17 -5.90 14.94
N LEU A 298 -13.07 -5.80 13.96
CA LEU A 298 -13.14 -4.64 13.06
C LEU A 298 -13.49 -3.34 13.81
N ALA A 299 -14.42 -3.40 14.78
CA ALA A 299 -14.74 -2.24 15.63
C ALA A 299 -13.58 -1.84 16.58
N GLU A 300 -12.70 -2.77 16.95
CA GLU A 300 -11.48 -2.42 17.69
C GLU A 300 -10.47 -1.67 16.81
N ILE A 301 -10.28 -2.14 15.57
CA ILE A 301 -9.43 -1.46 14.59
C ILE A 301 -9.93 -0.03 14.36
N GLU A 302 -11.22 0.14 14.07
CA GLU A 302 -11.83 1.47 13.86
C GLU A 302 -11.58 2.42 15.03
N ARG A 303 -11.85 1.98 16.26
CA ARG A 303 -11.63 2.79 17.47
C ARG A 303 -10.17 3.18 17.67
N ASN A 304 -9.23 2.27 17.41
CA ASN A 304 -7.81 2.58 17.53
C ASN A 304 -7.38 3.62 16.50
N TYR A 305 -7.86 3.47 15.26
CA TYR A 305 -7.52 4.37 14.17
C TYR A 305 -8.19 5.74 14.30
N ASP A 306 -9.37 5.87 14.91
CA ASP A 306 -9.96 7.18 15.22
C ASP A 306 -9.00 8.04 16.06
N ILE A 307 -8.33 7.43 17.05
CA ILE A 307 -7.35 8.12 17.89
C ILE A 307 -6.07 8.42 17.10
N LEU A 308 -5.56 7.46 16.32
CA LEU A 308 -4.34 7.61 15.51
C LEU A 308 -4.51 8.71 14.45
N ILE A 309 -5.64 8.76 13.76
CA ILE A 309 -5.97 9.81 12.77
C ILE A 309 -5.91 11.19 13.43
N GLY A 310 -6.45 11.34 14.64
CA GLY A 310 -6.34 12.59 15.40
C GLY A 310 -4.89 12.97 15.74
N ARG A 311 -4.03 11.98 16.01
CA ARG A 311 -2.59 12.20 16.25
C ARG A 311 -1.85 12.59 14.97
N ILE A 312 -2.15 11.94 13.85
CA ILE A 312 -1.57 12.25 12.53
C ILE A 312 -1.89 13.69 12.15
N ARG A 313 -3.16 14.12 12.29
CA ARG A 313 -3.56 15.52 12.04
C ARG A 313 -2.75 16.51 12.87
N ARG A 314 -2.66 16.29 14.19
CA ARG A 314 -1.88 17.17 15.08
C ARG A 314 -0.40 17.22 14.70
N ALA A 315 0.19 16.09 14.31
CA ALA A 315 1.58 16.04 13.89
C ALA A 315 1.78 16.77 12.54
N GLN A 316 0.81 16.74 11.62
CA GLN A 316 0.91 17.41 10.32
C GLN A 316 0.60 18.92 10.37
N SER A 317 -0.01 19.40 11.47
CA SER A 317 -0.25 20.83 11.72
C SER A 317 0.87 21.53 12.51
N ALA A 318 1.83 20.78 13.07
CA ALA A 318 2.94 21.29 13.88
C ALA A 318 4.20 21.57 13.03
#